data_AF-A0A645FWW2-F1
#
_entry.id   AF-A0A645FWW2-F1
#
_cell.length_a   1.000
_cell.length_b   1.000
_cell.length_c   1.000
_cell.angle_alpha   90.00
_cell.angle_beta   90.00
_cell.angle_gamma   90.00
#
_symmetry.space_group_name_H-M   'P 1'
#
loop_
_entity.id
_entity.type
_entity.pdbx_description
1 polymer ?
#
loop_
_entity_poly.entity_id
_entity_poly.type
_entity_poly.pdbx_seq_one_letter_code
_entity_poly.pdbx_strand_id
1 'polypeptide(L)'
;MDKETKTILEKIMQYGKRHNAEVYHHIPPGYSVILGASTAPVGSVWICNGKSRFSGERQKALVLEAWLLDEVCCWPTQPAPPTD
;
A
#
# COMPACT_ATOMS: atom_id res chain seq x y z
N MET A 1 -15.65 -1.36 -5.57
CA MET A 1 -14.68 -2.29 -5.01
C MET A 1 -15.14 -3.72 -5.26
N ASP A 2 -14.38 -4.64 -5.84
CA ASP A 2 -14.66 -6.07 -5.60
C ASP A 2 -14.58 -6.37 -4.10
N LYS A 3 -15.43 -7.28 -3.60
CA LYS A 3 -15.50 -7.62 -2.17
C LYS A 3 -14.16 -8.17 -1.66
N GLU A 4 -13.46 -8.90 -2.51
CA GLU A 4 -12.14 -9.43 -2.23
C GLU A 4 -11.09 -8.32 -2.08
N THR A 5 -11.02 -7.39 -3.04
CA THR A 5 -10.10 -6.25 -3.03
C THR A 5 -10.29 -5.36 -1.81
N LYS A 6 -11.55 -5.12 -1.41
CA LYS A 6 -11.87 -4.41 -0.17
C LYS A 6 -11.31 -5.14 1.06
N THR A 7 -11.47 -6.46 1.10
CA THR A 7 -10.97 -7.30 2.20
C THR A 7 -9.43 -7.30 2.25
N ILE A 8 -8.77 -7.33 1.08
CA ILE A 8 -7.31 -7.26 0.98
C ILE A 8 -6.81 -5.89 1.50
N LEU A 9 -7.41 -4.80 1.06
CA LEU A 9 -7.07 -3.45 1.51
C LEU A 9 -7.25 -3.29 3.03
N GLU A 10 -8.38 -3.75 3.58
CA GLU A 10 -8.64 -3.71 5.03
C GLU A 10 -7.59 -4.50 5.82
N LYS A 11 -7.16 -5.68 5.32
CA LYS A 11 -6.09 -6.47 5.92
C LYS A 11 -4.74 -5.75 5.88
N ILE A 12 -4.39 -5.11 4.76
CA ILE A 12 -3.15 -4.33 4.63
C ILE A 12 -3.16 -3.15 5.62
N MET A 13 -4.26 -2.41 5.69
CA MET A 13 -4.41 -1.28 6.63
C MET A 13 -4.33 -1.75 8.09
N GLN A 14 -4.96 -2.87 8.43
CA GLN A 14 -4.91 -3.44 9.77
C GLN A 14 -3.48 -3.91 10.12
N TYR A 15 -2.79 -4.54 9.17
CA TYR A 15 -1.41 -4.96 9.33
C TYR A 15 -0.48 -3.75 9.54
N GLY A 16 -0.62 -2.70 8.72
CA GLY A 16 0.12 -1.44 8.89
C GLY A 16 -0.04 -0.85 10.30
N LYS A 17 -1.28 -0.75 10.80
CA LYS A 17 -1.56 -0.29 12.17
C LYS A 17 -0.88 -1.16 13.24
N ARG A 18 -0.94 -2.48 13.12
CA ARG A 18 -0.30 -3.42 14.08
C ARG A 18 1.23 -3.28 14.09
N HIS A 19 1.82 -2.96 12.94
CA HIS A 19 3.26 -2.87 12.77
C HIS A 19 3.82 -1.43 12.82
N ASN A 20 2.99 -0.42 13.15
CA ASN A 20 3.34 1.00 13.07
C ASN A 20 3.97 1.36 11.71
N ALA A 21 3.41 0.82 10.64
CA ALA A 21 3.81 1.08 9.27
C ALA A 21 2.68 1.81 8.54
N GLU A 22 3.02 2.97 7.99
CA GLU A 22 2.12 3.72 7.12
C GLU A 22 1.91 2.98 5.80
N VAL A 23 0.74 3.13 5.20
CA VAL A 23 0.39 2.52 3.91
C VAL A 23 0.28 3.63 2.87
N TYR A 24 1.09 3.54 1.83
CA TYR A 24 1.16 4.51 0.75
C TYR A 24 0.59 3.93 -0.55
N HIS A 25 0.02 4.81 -1.38
CA HIS A 25 -0.37 4.46 -2.75
C HIS A 25 0.82 4.47 -3.72
N HIS A 26 1.83 5.29 -3.46
CA HIS A 26 3.03 5.36 -4.29
C HIS A 26 4.27 5.43 -3.39
N ILE A 27 5.41 4.99 -3.91
CA ILE A 27 6.67 5.04 -3.16
C ILE A 27 7.05 6.53 -2.97
N PRO A 28 7.12 7.03 -1.72
CA PRO A 28 7.53 8.40 -1.47
C PRO A 28 9.01 8.61 -1.80
N PRO A 29 9.42 9.86 -2.12
CA PRO A 29 10.82 10.17 -2.42
C PRO A 29 11.73 9.83 -1.24
N GLY A 30 12.88 9.23 -1.54
CA GLY A 30 13.83 8.75 -0.52
C GLY A 30 13.50 7.37 0.06
N TYR A 31 12.39 6.75 -0.35
CA TYR A 31 12.08 5.37 -0.01
C TYR A 31 12.45 4.41 -1.14
N SER A 32 12.76 3.17 -0.75
CA SER A 32 13.14 2.08 -1.64
C SER A 32 12.52 0.77 -1.18
N VAL A 33 12.16 -0.09 -2.13
CA VAL A 33 11.57 -1.41 -1.87
C VAL A 33 12.58 -2.28 -1.12
N ILE A 34 12.10 -2.95 -0.07
CA ILE A 34 12.88 -3.94 0.67
C ILE A 34 12.77 -5.28 -0.03
N LEU A 35 13.78 -5.63 -0.84
CA LEU A 35 13.87 -6.93 -1.48
C LEU A 35 13.96 -8.06 -0.45
N GLY A 36 13.21 -9.14 -0.67
CA GLY A 36 13.19 -10.31 0.22
C GLY A 36 12.29 -10.19 1.45
N ALA A 37 11.48 -9.13 1.56
CA ALA A 37 10.54 -8.96 2.66
C ALA A 37 9.23 -9.74 2.43
N SER A 38 9.28 -11.07 2.62
CA SER A 38 8.14 -11.99 2.44
C SER A 38 7.02 -11.82 3.49
N THR A 39 7.21 -10.94 4.47
CA THR A 39 6.24 -10.69 5.53
C THR A 39 5.19 -9.64 5.16
N ALA A 40 5.32 -8.99 4.00
CA ALA A 40 4.31 -8.06 3.54
C ALA A 40 3.00 -8.81 3.22
N PRO A 41 1.84 -8.25 3.59
CA PRO A 41 0.56 -8.80 3.17
C PRO A 41 0.40 -8.70 1.64
N VAL A 42 -0.29 -9.68 1.05
CA VAL A 42 -0.59 -9.76 -0.39
C VAL A 42 -1.21 -8.44 -0.86
N GLY A 43 -0.71 -7.90 -1.98
CA GLY A 43 -1.13 -6.61 -2.52
C GLY A 43 -0.37 -5.42 -1.93
N SER A 44 0.66 -5.66 -1.14
CA SER A 44 1.58 -4.61 -0.67
C SER A 44 3.02 -5.10 -0.59
N VAL A 45 3.96 -4.17 -0.66
CA VAL A 45 5.39 -4.44 -0.44
C VAL A 45 5.98 -3.50 0.59
N TRP A 46 7.01 -3.96 1.29
CA TRP A 46 7.73 -3.14 2.25
C TRP A 46 8.64 -2.14 1.55
N ILE A 47 8.65 -0.91 2.05
CA ILE A 47 9.56 0.15 1.66
C ILE A 47 10.30 0.70 2.88
N CYS A 48 11.50 1.22 2.68
CA CYS A 48 12.26 1.92 3.72
C CYS A 48 12.94 3.17 3.20
N ASN A 49 13.14 4.15 4.08
CA ASN A 49 13.77 5.44 3.78
C ASN A 49 15.29 5.38 3.52
N GLY A 50 15.85 4.19 3.28
CA GLY A 50 17.28 3.98 3.03
C GLY A 50 18.21 4.27 4.21
N LYS A 51 17.69 4.66 5.38
CA LYS A 51 18.51 4.97 6.56
C LYS A 51 19.12 3.71 7.18
N SER A 52 20.28 3.90 7.80
CA SER A 52 21.01 2.85 8.51
C SER A 52 20.14 2.23 9.60
N ARG A 53 20.26 0.90 9.78
CA ARG A 53 19.55 0.19 10.85
C ARG A 53 19.98 0.66 12.25
N PHE A 54 21.17 1.23 12.37
CA PHE A 54 21.77 1.62 13.65
C PHE A 54 21.52 3.10 14.01
N SER A 55 21.02 3.92 13.08
CA SER A 55 20.81 5.35 13.37
C SER A 55 19.51 5.64 14.14
N GLY A 56 18.62 4.65 14.30
CA GLY A 56 17.28 4.86 14.89
C GLY A 56 16.31 5.63 13.98
N GLU A 57 16.80 6.24 12.89
CA GLU A 57 15.99 7.00 11.92
C GLU A 57 15.34 6.12 10.84
N ARG A 58 15.52 4.79 10.91
CA ARG A 58 15.00 3.88 9.88
C ARG A 58 13.48 3.80 9.98
N GLN A 59 12.82 4.37 8.98
CA GLN A 59 11.37 4.28 8.81
C GLN A 59 11.04 3.17 7.81
N LYS A 60 9.99 2.41 8.14
CA LYS A 60 9.44 1.37 7.28
C LYS A 60 7.98 1.69 7.01
N ALA A 61 7.57 1.52 5.78
CA ALA A 61 6.19 1.70 5.37
C ALA A 61 5.81 0.59 4.38
N LEU A 62 4.54 0.48 4.08
CA LEU A 62 3.98 -0.40 3.07
C LEU A 62 3.55 0.45 1.88
N VAL A 63 3.75 -0.05 0.68
CA VAL A 63 3.18 0.53 -0.53
C VAL A 63 2.29 -0.50 -1.19
N LEU A 64 1.14 -0.09 -1.70
CA LEU A 64 0.25 -0.98 -2.45
C LEU A 64 0.89 -1.40 -3.78
N GLU A 65 0.62 -2.62 -4.22
CA GLU A 65 1.05 -3.11 -5.54
C GLU A 65 0.20 -2.51 -6.67
N ALA A 66 0.79 -2.44 -7.87
CA ALA A 66 0.16 -1.80 -9.03
C ALA A 66 -1.23 -2.37 -9.37
N TRP A 67 -1.41 -3.70 -9.33
CA TRP A 67 -2.71 -4.32 -9.60
C TRP A 67 -3.78 -3.95 -8.56
N LEU A 68 -3.40 -3.74 -7.30
CA LEU A 68 -4.31 -3.30 -6.25
C LEU A 68 -4.62 -1.81 -6.37
N LEU A 69 -3.64 -1.01 -6.78
CA LEU A 69 -3.81 0.41 -7.07
C LEU A 69 -4.73 0.64 -8.26
N ASP A 70 -4.59 -0.12 -9.33
CA ASP A 70 -5.50 -0.03 -10.47
C ASP A 70 -6.95 -0.28 -10.02
N GLU A 71 -7.20 -1.25 -9.14
CA GLU A 71 -8.57 -1.45 -8.64
C GLU A 71 -9.07 -0.41 -7.63
N VAL A 72 -8.17 0.16 -6.82
CA VAL A 72 -8.52 1.18 -5.81
C VAL A 72 -8.66 2.57 -6.45
N CYS A 73 -7.77 2.95 -7.37
CA CYS A 73 -7.73 4.25 -8.04
C CYS A 73 -8.56 4.29 -9.32
N CYS A 74 -8.71 3.19 -10.07
CA CYS A 74 -9.55 3.16 -11.27
C CYS A 74 -11.00 2.78 -11.00
N TRP A 75 -11.49 2.83 -9.76
CA TRP A 75 -12.94 2.88 -9.57
C TRP A 75 -13.44 4.21 -10.13
N PRO A 76 -14.10 4.24 -11.29
CA PRO A 76 -14.76 5.45 -11.70
C PRO A 76 -15.94 5.60 -10.75
N THR A 77 -16.15 6.80 -10.22
CA THR A 77 -17.53 7.29 -10.11
C THR A 77 -18.18 6.91 -11.44
N GLN A 78 -19.13 5.96 -11.44
CA GLN A 78 -19.86 5.61 -12.67
C GLN A 78 -20.24 6.93 -13.34
N PRO A 79 -19.97 7.14 -14.65
CA PRO A 79 -20.53 8.31 -15.31
C PRO A 79 -22.04 8.25 -15.07
N ALA A 80 -22.60 9.34 -14.54
CA ALA A 80 -24.02 9.43 -14.21
C ALA A 80 -24.85 8.91 -15.41
N PRO A 81 -25.94 8.16 -15.17
CA PRO A 81 -26.77 7.68 -16.26
C PRO A 81 -27.20 8.88 -17.11
N PRO A 82 -27.24 8.75 -18.45
CA PRO A 82 -27.73 9.82 -19.29
C PRO A 82 -29.17 10.14 -18.87
N THR A 83 -29.38 11.37 -18.42
CA THR A 83 -30.72 11.90 -18.20
C THR A 83 -31.36 12.06 -19.57
N ASP A 84 -32.35 11.22 -19.87
CA ASP A 84 -33.30 11.42 -20.97
C ASP A 84 -34.21 12.63 -20.66
#